data_AF-A0A3R7VQM5-F1
#
_entry.id   AF-A0A3R7VQM5-F1
#
_cell.length_a   1.000
_cell.length_b   1.000
_cell.length_c   1.000
_cell.angle_alpha   90.00
_cell.angle_beta   90.00
_cell.angle_gamma   90.00
#
_symmetry.space_group_name_H-M   'P 1'
#
loop_
_entity.id
_entity.type
_entity.pdbx_description
1 polymer ?
#
loop_
_entity_poly.entity_id
_entity_poly.type
_entity_poly.pdbx_seq_one_letter_code
_entity_poly.pdbx_strand_id
1 'polypeptide(L)'
;MLHEAKETLREVMQAVTPIAVIVFLVLLVLIGSGAAELIDYILGVMMLTAGITLFLIGVKSGLLPMGEAIGSDLPKHGSIYLVIITAFLLGFFATVAEPDVRVLTNMVDLVSNGEIAQNPLVLSIAIGVGFFVMLAMLRIILGIPITWLFAAGYLVVIILSFIAPADYLQIAYDGGGVTTGPLTVPFILALGIGLSSVLAGRSALTDGFGLIGLASIGPIIGIMVLGILL
;
A
#
# COMPACT_ATOMS: atom_id res chain seq x y z
N MET A 1 10.77 -1.05 -23.40
CA MET A 1 11.41 0.17 -22.84
C MET A 1 10.73 1.46 -23.29
N LEU A 2 10.93 1.97 -24.53
CA LEU A 2 10.33 3.26 -24.94
C LEU A 2 8.78 3.27 -24.97
N HIS A 3 8.16 2.16 -25.37
CA HIS A 3 6.71 2.03 -25.38
C HIS A 3 6.12 2.02 -23.96
N GLU A 4 6.70 1.22 -23.07
CA GLU A 4 6.33 1.08 -21.67
C GLU A 4 6.54 2.37 -20.86
N ALA A 5 7.60 3.13 -21.16
CA ALA A 5 7.83 4.44 -20.56
C ALA A 5 6.76 5.45 -20.98
N LYS A 6 6.37 5.45 -22.27
CA LYS A 6 5.30 6.32 -22.78
C LYS A 6 3.93 5.97 -22.20
N GLU A 7 3.65 4.68 -22.04
CA GLU A 7 2.42 4.19 -21.42
C GLU A 7 2.36 4.57 -19.94
N THR A 8 3.44 4.32 -19.19
CA THR A 8 3.51 4.69 -17.77
C THR A 8 3.38 6.20 -17.57
N LEU A 9 4.02 7.02 -18.41
CA LEU A 9 3.84 8.47 -18.37
C LEU A 9 2.38 8.87 -18.61
N ARG A 10 1.70 8.22 -19.55
CA ARG A 10 0.29 8.49 -19.84
C ARG A 10 -0.60 8.12 -18.65
N GLU A 11 -0.38 6.96 -18.03
CA GLU A 11 -1.09 6.53 -16.82
C GLU A 11 -0.92 7.56 -15.69
N VAL A 12 0.32 7.99 -15.43
CA VAL A 12 0.62 8.98 -14.38
C VAL A 12 -0.05 10.32 -14.70
N MET A 13 0.04 10.82 -15.94
CA MET A 13 -0.64 12.07 -16.31
C MET A 13 -2.15 11.97 -16.13
N GLN A 14 -2.78 10.85 -16.52
CA GLN A 14 -4.22 10.65 -16.34
C GLN A 14 -4.63 10.62 -14.87
N ALA A 15 -3.79 10.08 -13.99
CA ALA A 15 -4.03 10.05 -12.54
C ALA A 15 -3.78 11.41 -11.86
N VAL A 16 -2.69 12.10 -12.20
CA VAL A 16 -2.25 13.32 -11.52
C VAL A 16 -3.04 14.54 -11.99
N THR A 17 -3.34 14.66 -13.29
CA THR A 17 -3.94 15.88 -13.86
C THR A 17 -5.26 16.30 -13.19
N PRO A 18 -6.23 15.41 -12.94
CA PRO A 18 -7.50 15.80 -12.32
C PRO A 18 -7.30 16.40 -10.92
N ILE A 19 -6.47 15.76 -10.10
CA ILE A 19 -6.13 16.25 -8.76
C ILE A 19 -5.40 17.57 -8.86
N ALA A 20 -4.42 17.65 -9.77
CA ALA A 20 -3.62 18.85 -9.95
C ALA A 20 -4.46 20.06 -10.38
N VAL A 21 -5.46 19.85 -11.24
CA VAL A 21 -6.38 20.91 -11.68
C VAL A 21 -7.28 21.36 -10.53
N ILE A 22 -7.83 20.42 -9.74
CA ILE A 22 -8.67 20.78 -8.59
C ILE A 22 -7.88 21.61 -7.59
N VAL A 23 -6.69 21.15 -7.20
CA VAL A 23 -5.84 21.88 -6.25
C VAL A 23 -5.43 23.24 -6.81
N PHE A 24 -5.11 23.35 -8.10
CA PHE A 24 -4.83 24.63 -8.75
C PHE A 24 -6.01 25.60 -8.65
N LEU A 25 -7.23 25.12 -8.90
CA LEU A 25 -8.44 25.94 -8.79
C LEU A 25 -8.71 26.37 -7.35
N VAL A 26 -8.44 25.51 -6.37
CA VAL A 26 -8.55 25.85 -4.95
C VAL A 26 -7.55 26.94 -4.57
N LEU A 27 -6.28 26.81 -4.97
CA LEU A 27 -5.24 27.82 -4.74
C LEU A 27 -5.62 29.16 -5.38
N LEU A 28 -6.11 29.13 -6.63
CA LEU A 28 -6.44 30.33 -7.38
C LEU A 28 -7.71 31.04 -6.87
N VAL A 29 -8.80 30.28 -6.63
CA VAL A 29 -10.13 30.84 -6.38
C VAL A 29 -10.45 30.98 -4.90
N LEU A 30 -10.16 29.95 -4.10
CA LEU A 30 -10.53 29.95 -2.67
C LEU A 30 -9.47 30.63 -1.80
N ILE A 31 -8.19 30.32 -2.05
CA ILE A 31 -7.08 30.86 -1.25
C ILE A 31 -6.65 32.23 -1.79
N GLY A 32 -6.77 32.45 -3.10
CA GLY A 32 -6.33 33.69 -3.74
C GLY A 32 -4.81 33.80 -3.80
N SER A 33 -4.13 32.68 -4.02
CA SER A 33 -2.67 32.56 -4.03
C SER A 33 -2.00 33.48 -5.06
N GLY A 34 -0.82 33.98 -4.68
CA GLY A 34 -0.01 34.85 -5.54
C GLY A 34 0.57 34.10 -6.75
N ALA A 35 1.01 34.83 -7.77
CA ALA A 35 1.58 34.24 -8.98
C ALA A 35 2.82 33.36 -8.70
N ALA A 36 3.64 33.72 -7.70
CA ALA A 36 4.80 32.92 -7.31
C ALA A 36 4.41 31.53 -6.77
N GLU A 37 3.42 31.47 -5.89
CA GLU A 37 2.92 30.22 -5.29
C GLU A 37 2.31 29.30 -6.35
N LEU A 38 1.60 29.87 -7.32
CA LEU A 38 1.05 29.11 -8.45
C LEU A 38 2.14 28.55 -9.37
N ILE A 39 3.23 29.29 -9.58
CA ILE A 39 4.39 28.81 -10.34
C ILE A 39 5.08 27.67 -9.61
N ASP A 40 5.36 27.84 -8.31
CA ASP A 40 5.98 26.81 -7.48
C ASP A 40 5.15 25.53 -7.46
N TYR A 41 3.83 25.67 -7.35
CA TYR A 41 2.90 24.55 -7.46
C TYR A 41 2.99 23.82 -8.81
N ILE A 42 2.98 24.56 -9.93
CA ILE A 42 3.09 23.96 -11.28
C ILE A 42 4.43 23.25 -11.45
N LEU A 43 5.53 23.86 -11.00
CA LEU A 43 6.86 23.23 -11.01
C LEU A 43 6.86 21.95 -10.17
N GLY A 44 6.26 21.99 -8.98
CA GLY A 44 6.10 20.84 -8.09
C GLY A 44 5.32 19.69 -8.75
N VAL A 45 4.19 19.98 -9.40
CA VAL A 45 3.40 18.99 -10.14
C VAL A 45 4.20 18.37 -11.28
N MET A 46 4.99 19.17 -12.02
CA MET A 46 5.85 18.65 -13.09
C MET A 46 6.95 17.73 -12.54
N MET A 47 7.63 18.13 -11.46
CA MET A 47 8.66 17.31 -10.81
C MET A 47 8.07 16.02 -10.24
N LEU A 48 6.91 16.08 -9.61
CA LEU A 48 6.18 14.92 -9.09
C LEU A 48 5.80 13.95 -10.23
N THR A 49 5.25 14.46 -11.33
CA THR A 49 4.85 13.65 -12.49
C THR A 49 6.06 12.91 -13.09
N ALA A 50 7.17 13.63 -13.26
CA ALA A 50 8.41 13.03 -13.75
C ALA A 50 8.97 11.99 -12.77
N GLY A 51 9.00 12.31 -11.47
CA GLY A 51 9.50 11.43 -10.42
C GLY A 51 8.71 10.12 -10.31
N ILE A 52 7.37 10.20 -10.23
CA ILE A 52 6.50 9.01 -10.16
C ILE A 52 6.63 8.18 -11.44
N THR A 53 6.76 8.81 -12.61
CA THR A 53 6.94 8.07 -13.87
C THR A 53 8.24 7.25 -13.85
N LEU A 54 9.37 7.88 -13.49
CA LEU A 54 10.65 7.17 -13.40
C LEU A 54 10.63 6.07 -12.34
N PHE A 55 9.99 6.33 -11.20
CA PHE A 55 9.81 5.35 -10.13
C PHE A 55 9.02 4.13 -10.60
N LEU A 56 7.86 4.33 -11.22
CA LEU A 56 7.00 3.25 -11.70
C LEU A 56 7.66 2.43 -12.82
N ILE A 57 8.45 3.05 -13.70
CA ILE A 57 9.26 2.32 -14.68
C ILE A 57 10.23 1.37 -13.95
N GLY A 58 10.93 1.86 -12.92
CA GLY A 58 11.83 1.04 -12.10
C GLY A 58 11.10 -0.10 -11.39
N VAL A 59 9.91 0.16 -10.84
CA VAL A 59 9.06 -0.84 -10.20
C VAL A 59 8.66 -1.92 -11.20
N LYS A 60 8.08 -1.54 -12.34
CA LYS A 60 7.61 -2.48 -13.39
C LYS A 60 8.74 -3.33 -13.97
N SER A 61 9.91 -2.72 -14.22
CA SER A 61 11.05 -3.44 -14.81
C SER A 61 11.87 -4.28 -13.82
N GLY A 62 11.80 -3.99 -12.52
CA GLY A 62 12.64 -4.63 -11.50
C GLY A 62 11.84 -5.38 -10.43
N LEU A 63 11.05 -4.64 -9.64
CA LEU A 63 10.36 -5.17 -8.47
C LEU A 63 9.28 -6.21 -8.83
N LEU A 64 8.49 -5.97 -9.88
CA LEU A 64 7.45 -6.92 -10.31
C LEU A 64 8.05 -8.27 -10.75
N PRO A 65 8.99 -8.33 -11.72
CA PRO A 65 9.62 -9.59 -12.11
C PRO A 65 10.28 -10.32 -10.93
N MET A 66 10.87 -9.58 -10.01
CA MET A 66 11.46 -10.15 -8.79
C MET A 66 10.39 -10.77 -7.88
N GLY A 67 9.27 -10.09 -7.66
CA GLY A 67 8.15 -10.60 -6.87
C GLY A 67 7.54 -11.87 -7.48
N GLU A 68 7.34 -11.91 -8.80
CA GLU A 68 6.83 -13.09 -9.52
C GLU A 68 7.80 -14.27 -9.45
N ALA A 69 9.10 -14.02 -9.62
CA ALA A 69 10.14 -15.03 -9.50
C ALA A 69 10.18 -15.63 -8.10
N ILE A 70 10.18 -14.80 -7.06
CA ILE A 70 10.16 -15.25 -5.66
C ILE A 70 8.86 -16.04 -5.39
N GLY A 71 7.71 -15.50 -5.79
CA GLY A 71 6.40 -16.12 -5.56
C GLY A 71 6.26 -17.49 -6.21
N SER A 72 6.80 -17.67 -7.42
CA SER A 72 6.74 -18.94 -8.15
C SER A 72 7.78 -19.96 -7.68
N ASP A 73 8.88 -19.53 -7.06
CA ASP A 73 9.96 -20.41 -6.61
C ASP A 73 9.77 -20.93 -5.18
N LEU A 74 9.21 -20.11 -4.28
CA LEU A 74 8.97 -20.48 -2.88
C LEU A 74 8.19 -21.80 -2.70
N PRO A 75 7.10 -22.08 -3.45
CA PRO A 75 6.32 -23.31 -3.26
C PRO A 75 7.06 -24.58 -3.71
N LYS A 76 8.00 -24.45 -4.66
CA LYS A 76 8.78 -25.58 -5.18
C LYS A 76 9.70 -26.19 -4.12
N HIS A 77 10.07 -25.41 -3.12
CA HIS A 77 10.90 -25.83 -2.00
C HIS A 77 10.11 -26.63 -0.94
N GLY A 78 8.79 -26.76 -1.09
CA GLY A 78 7.93 -27.63 -0.27
C GLY A 78 7.70 -27.16 1.18
N SER A 79 8.28 -26.03 1.59
CA SER A 79 8.13 -25.50 2.95
C SER A 79 7.14 -24.34 3.01
N ILE A 80 5.95 -24.62 3.55
CA ILE A 80 4.93 -23.60 3.83
C ILE A 80 5.48 -22.52 4.77
N TYR A 81 6.34 -22.89 5.73
CA TYR A 81 6.98 -21.95 6.65
C TYR A 81 7.82 -20.90 5.93
N LEU A 82 8.57 -21.30 4.89
CA LEU A 82 9.35 -20.35 4.09
C LEU A 82 8.44 -19.37 3.35
N VAL A 83 7.34 -19.85 2.75
CA VAL A 83 6.38 -18.97 2.07
C VAL A 83 5.81 -17.93 3.04
N ILE A 84 5.39 -18.36 4.22
CA ILE A 84 4.78 -17.51 5.25
C ILE A 84 5.77 -16.44 5.73
N ILE A 85 6.98 -16.84 6.13
CA ILE A 85 7.99 -15.90 6.67
C ILE A 85 8.43 -14.93 5.57
N THR A 86 8.67 -15.41 4.36
CA THR A 86 9.07 -14.54 3.25
C THR A 86 7.95 -13.57 2.88
N ALA A 87 6.69 -14.02 2.82
CA ALA A 87 5.55 -13.15 2.58
C ALA A 87 5.40 -12.05 3.63
N PHE A 88 5.57 -12.40 4.91
CA PHE A 88 5.56 -11.43 6.01
C PHE A 88 6.66 -10.40 5.86
N LEU A 89 7.92 -10.85 5.71
CA LEU A 89 9.08 -9.96 5.62
C LEU A 89 9.00 -9.04 4.41
N LEU A 90 8.61 -9.57 3.26
CA LEU A 90 8.50 -8.78 2.05
C LEU A 90 7.37 -7.75 2.13
N GLY A 91 6.20 -8.14 2.64
CA GLY A 91 5.10 -7.19 2.89
C GLY A 91 5.54 -6.10 3.87
N PHE A 92 6.17 -6.48 4.98
CA PHE A 92 6.69 -5.55 5.97
C PHE A 92 7.70 -4.57 5.37
N PHE A 93 8.75 -5.05 4.70
CA PHE A 93 9.80 -4.17 4.16
C PHE A 93 9.31 -3.31 3.00
N ALA A 94 8.42 -3.83 2.15
CA ALA A 94 7.79 -3.04 1.10
C ALA A 94 7.02 -1.86 1.70
N THR A 95 6.23 -2.10 2.75
CA THR A 95 5.48 -1.05 3.44
C THR A 95 6.37 -0.07 4.21
N VAL A 96 7.47 -0.51 4.82
CA VAL A 96 8.47 0.40 5.44
C VAL A 96 9.16 1.29 4.39
N ALA A 97 9.35 0.76 3.18
CA ALA A 97 9.92 1.50 2.05
C ALA A 97 8.89 2.39 1.33
N GLU A 98 7.60 2.25 1.60
CA GLU A 98 6.54 3.00 0.94
C GLU A 98 6.63 4.49 1.28
N PRO A 99 6.82 5.38 0.27
CA PRO A 99 6.87 6.82 0.50
C PRO A 99 5.54 7.36 1.04
N ASP A 100 4.40 6.83 0.57
CA ASP A 100 3.07 7.32 0.96
C ASP A 100 2.84 7.13 2.47
N VAL A 101 3.26 5.99 3.03
CA VAL A 101 3.21 5.73 4.48
C VAL A 101 4.05 6.74 5.26
N ARG A 102 5.23 7.12 4.73
CA ARG A 102 6.07 8.14 5.35
C ARG A 102 5.44 9.52 5.30
N VAL A 103 4.77 9.86 4.20
CA VAL A 103 4.04 11.13 4.07
C VAL A 103 2.90 11.21 5.09
N LEU A 104 2.07 10.17 5.19
CA LEU A 104 0.98 10.12 6.18
C LEU A 104 1.52 10.26 7.61
N THR A 105 2.51 9.46 7.97
CA THR A 105 3.04 9.44 9.34
C THR A 105 3.73 10.76 9.70
N ASN A 106 4.39 11.44 8.75
CA ASN A 106 4.92 12.79 8.94
C ASN A 106 3.81 13.83 9.17
N MET A 107 2.70 13.74 8.43
CA MET A 107 1.57 14.65 8.61
C MET A 107 0.91 14.47 9.97
N VAL A 108 0.76 13.22 10.41
CA VAL A 108 0.23 12.87 11.74
C VAL A 108 1.13 13.41 12.84
N ASP A 109 2.45 13.22 12.73
CA ASP A 109 3.43 13.73 13.70
C ASP A 109 3.37 15.26 13.80
N LEU A 110 3.31 15.96 12.65
CA LEU A 110 3.20 17.41 12.59
C LEU A 110 1.90 17.93 13.24
N VAL A 111 0.76 17.33 12.89
CA VAL A 111 -0.56 17.78 13.37
C VAL A 111 -0.79 17.42 14.85
N SER A 112 -0.20 16.32 15.32
CA SER A 112 -0.25 15.90 16.73
C SER A 112 0.79 16.59 17.62
N ASN A 113 1.59 17.53 17.08
CA ASN A 113 2.71 18.16 17.80
C ASN A 113 3.68 17.15 18.44
N GLY A 114 3.88 15.98 17.81
CA GLY A 114 4.76 14.94 18.30
C GLY A 114 4.16 13.97 19.32
N GLU A 115 2.86 14.06 19.64
CA GLU A 115 2.21 13.06 20.51
C GLU A 115 2.15 11.68 19.84
N ILE A 116 1.88 11.64 18.53
CA ILE A 116 1.85 10.40 17.74
C ILE A 116 3.12 10.34 16.88
N ALA A 117 4.16 9.73 17.45
CA ALA A 117 5.45 9.63 16.79
C ALA A 117 5.40 8.82 15.48
N GLN A 118 6.19 9.27 14.50
CA GLN A 118 6.26 8.67 13.17
C GLN A 118 6.64 7.18 13.18
N ASN A 119 7.73 6.81 13.87
CA ASN A 119 8.31 5.46 13.78
C ASN A 119 7.38 4.35 14.31
N PRO A 120 6.75 4.47 15.49
CA PRO A 120 5.77 3.49 15.97
C PRO A 120 4.62 3.29 14.99
N LEU A 121 4.16 4.37 14.36
CA LEU A 121 3.07 4.33 13.39
C LEU A 121 3.49 3.59 12.11
N VAL A 122 4.68 3.89 11.55
CA VAL A 122 5.23 3.17 10.38
C VAL A 122 5.39 1.68 10.68
N LEU A 123 5.96 1.33 11.84
CA LEU A 123 6.17 -0.08 12.22
C LEU A 123 4.83 -0.81 12.41
N SER A 124 3.85 -0.18 13.04
CA SER A 124 2.53 -0.77 13.24
C SER A 124 1.82 -1.06 11.90
N ILE A 125 1.85 -0.09 10.98
CA ILE A 125 1.32 -0.25 9.63
C ILE A 125 2.02 -1.41 8.91
N ALA A 126 3.35 -1.44 8.93
CA ALA A 126 4.13 -2.46 8.25
C ALA A 126 3.93 -3.86 8.83
N ILE A 127 3.82 -4.00 10.15
CA ILE A 127 3.50 -5.27 10.81
C ILE A 127 2.11 -5.74 10.40
N GLY A 128 1.13 -4.83 10.38
CA GLY A 128 -0.23 -5.11 9.93
C GLY A 128 -0.26 -5.63 8.49
N VAL A 129 0.36 -4.89 7.55
CA VAL A 129 0.43 -5.32 6.14
C VAL A 129 1.13 -6.66 6.00
N GLY A 130 2.32 -6.82 6.60
CA GLY A 130 3.10 -8.06 6.53
C GLY A 130 2.30 -9.26 7.05
N PHE A 131 1.58 -9.10 8.16
CA PHE A 131 0.75 -10.16 8.73
C PHE A 131 -0.42 -10.54 7.80
N PHE A 132 -1.11 -9.58 7.20
CA PHE A 132 -2.22 -9.88 6.29
C PHE A 132 -1.76 -10.42 4.93
N VAL A 133 -0.60 -9.99 4.42
CA VAL A 133 0.04 -10.58 3.23
C VAL A 133 0.40 -12.04 3.50
N MET A 134 0.99 -12.32 4.66
CA MET A 134 1.27 -13.67 5.12
C MET A 134 0.00 -14.54 5.19
N LEU A 135 -1.07 -14.05 5.82
CA LEU A 135 -2.36 -14.76 5.88
C LEU A 135 -2.98 -14.99 4.51
N ALA A 136 -2.87 -14.01 3.61
CA ALA A 136 -3.41 -14.10 2.27
C ALA A 136 -2.64 -15.14 1.43
N MET A 137 -1.32 -15.23 1.58
CA MET A 137 -0.50 -16.27 0.94
C MET A 137 -0.82 -17.66 1.51
N LEU A 138 -0.97 -17.78 2.83
CA LEU A 138 -1.39 -19.02 3.47
C LEU A 138 -2.76 -19.49 2.97
N ARG A 139 -3.70 -18.55 2.83
CA ARG A 139 -5.04 -18.81 2.27
C ARG A 139 -4.96 -19.37 0.85
N ILE A 140 -4.09 -18.83 -0.01
CA ILE A 140 -3.92 -19.33 -1.39
C ILE A 140 -3.45 -20.80 -1.38
N ILE A 141 -2.48 -21.13 -0.51
CA ILE A 141 -1.96 -22.51 -0.36
C ILE A 141 -3.04 -23.46 0.17
N LEU A 142 -3.74 -23.06 1.24
CA LEU A 142 -4.78 -23.89 1.88
C LEU A 142 -6.10 -23.92 1.08
N GLY A 143 -6.23 -23.07 0.06
CA GLY A 143 -7.42 -22.98 -0.76
C GLY A 143 -8.65 -22.40 -0.06
N ILE A 144 -8.46 -21.62 1.00
CA ILE A 144 -9.54 -21.03 1.80
C ILE A 144 -10.23 -19.90 0.99
N PRO A 145 -11.57 -19.80 1.01
CA PRO A 145 -12.26 -18.70 0.34
C PRO A 145 -11.89 -17.36 0.98
N ILE A 146 -11.65 -16.33 0.16
CA ILE A 146 -11.25 -15.01 0.68
C ILE A 146 -12.33 -14.35 1.54
N THR A 147 -13.59 -14.69 1.27
CA THR A 147 -14.76 -14.16 1.96
C THR A 147 -14.69 -14.39 3.47
N TRP A 148 -14.15 -15.52 3.92
CA TRP A 148 -13.97 -15.80 5.35
C TRP A 148 -12.93 -14.88 5.99
N LEU A 149 -11.82 -14.60 5.29
CA LEU A 149 -10.80 -13.69 5.80
C LEU A 149 -11.32 -12.24 5.82
N PHE A 150 -12.06 -11.82 4.80
CA PHE A 150 -12.71 -10.51 4.81
C PHE A 150 -13.74 -10.39 5.93
N ALA A 151 -14.60 -11.39 6.11
CA ALA A 151 -15.60 -11.39 7.17
C ALA A 151 -14.94 -11.30 8.55
N ALA A 152 -13.90 -12.10 8.80
CA ALA A 152 -13.16 -12.06 10.05
C ALA A 152 -12.42 -10.73 10.24
N GLY A 153 -11.72 -10.25 9.21
CA GLY A 153 -10.97 -8.99 9.26
C GLY A 153 -11.88 -7.79 9.52
N TYR A 154 -13.00 -7.68 8.79
CA TYR A 154 -13.96 -6.59 9.01
C TYR A 154 -14.68 -6.69 10.34
N LEU A 155 -14.98 -7.90 10.84
CA LEU A 155 -15.51 -8.06 12.18
C LEU A 155 -14.54 -7.51 13.24
N VAL A 156 -13.24 -7.82 13.11
CA VAL A 156 -12.19 -7.28 13.99
C VAL A 156 -12.11 -5.76 13.87
N VAL A 157 -12.12 -5.21 12.65
CA VAL A 157 -12.12 -3.75 12.43
C VAL A 157 -13.30 -3.09 13.13
N ILE A 158 -14.51 -3.63 12.98
CA ILE A 158 -15.73 -3.10 13.62
C ILE A 158 -15.59 -3.12 15.15
N ILE A 159 -15.15 -4.24 15.73
CA ILE A 159 -14.98 -4.37 17.17
C ILE A 159 -13.95 -3.36 17.69
N LEU A 160 -12.78 -3.28 17.04
CA LEU A 160 -11.73 -2.35 17.42
C LEU A 160 -12.16 -0.89 17.25
N SER A 161 -13.02 -0.58 16.28
CA SER A 161 -13.53 0.79 16.07
C SER A 161 -14.34 1.31 17.25
N PHE A 162 -14.96 0.44 18.07
CA PHE A 162 -15.66 0.85 19.29
C PHE A 162 -14.73 1.05 20.49
N ILE A 163 -13.48 0.55 20.42
CA ILE A 163 -12.54 0.53 21.53
C ILE A 163 -11.41 1.54 21.32
N ALA A 164 -10.98 1.75 20.07
CA ALA A 164 -9.87 2.62 19.72
C ALA A 164 -10.17 4.10 20.00
N PRO A 165 -9.17 4.89 20.43
CA PRO A 165 -9.34 6.34 20.59
C PRO A 165 -9.69 7.02 19.27
N ALA A 166 -10.47 8.09 19.34
CA ALA A 166 -10.99 8.80 18.16
C ALA A 166 -9.89 9.34 17.23
N ASP A 167 -8.73 9.72 17.79
CA ASP A 167 -7.61 10.26 17.02
C ASP A 167 -6.96 9.16 16.17
N TYR A 168 -6.71 7.98 16.75
CA TYR A 168 -6.17 6.82 16.04
C TYR A 168 -7.16 6.21 15.05
N LEU A 169 -8.46 6.28 15.33
CA LEU A 169 -9.49 5.75 14.44
C LEU A 169 -9.47 6.44 13.07
N GLN A 170 -9.36 7.77 13.05
CA GLN A 170 -9.30 8.56 11.80
C GLN A 170 -8.04 8.21 11.01
N ILE A 171 -6.89 8.16 11.70
CA ILE A 171 -5.61 7.81 11.10
C ILE A 171 -5.62 6.36 10.56
N ALA A 172 -6.31 5.44 11.23
CA ALA A 172 -6.41 4.05 10.83
C ALA A 172 -7.06 3.89 9.45
N TYR A 173 -8.19 4.57 9.22
CA TYR A 173 -8.90 4.50 7.94
C TYR A 173 -8.13 5.17 6.80
N ASP A 174 -7.42 6.27 7.06
CA ASP A 174 -6.52 6.88 6.07
C ASP A 174 -5.31 5.98 5.79
N GLY A 175 -4.75 5.34 6.82
CA GLY A 175 -3.64 4.40 6.72
C GLY A 175 -3.94 3.22 5.81
N GLY A 176 -5.15 2.68 5.85
CA GLY A 176 -5.60 1.64 4.93
C GLY A 176 -5.47 2.07 3.46
N GLY A 177 -5.91 3.28 3.12
CA GLY A 177 -5.82 3.84 1.77
C GLY A 177 -4.38 4.18 1.35
N VAL A 178 -3.56 4.69 2.28
CA VAL A 178 -2.17 5.07 1.99
C VAL A 178 -1.28 3.86 1.67
N THR A 179 -1.61 2.67 2.17
CA THR A 179 -0.86 1.45 1.84
C THR A 179 -1.18 0.85 0.47
N THR A 180 -2.13 1.41 -0.28
CA THR A 180 -2.33 1.04 -1.69
C THR A 180 -1.32 1.73 -2.64
N GLY A 181 -0.15 2.07 -2.11
CA GLY A 181 0.86 2.89 -2.77
C GLY A 181 1.59 2.19 -3.93
N PRO A 182 2.38 2.97 -4.70
CA PRO A 182 3.02 2.52 -5.93
C PRO A 182 4.13 1.48 -5.73
N LEU A 183 4.58 1.23 -4.50
CA LEU A 183 5.59 0.20 -4.20
C LEU A 183 4.93 -1.11 -3.71
N THR A 184 4.13 -1.00 -2.65
CA THR A 184 3.59 -2.14 -1.90
C THR A 184 2.61 -2.96 -2.73
N VAL A 185 1.69 -2.30 -3.45
CA VAL A 185 0.64 -2.99 -4.22
C VAL A 185 1.22 -3.82 -5.36
N PRO A 186 2.05 -3.25 -6.26
CA PRO A 186 2.57 -4.04 -7.39
C PRO A 186 3.46 -5.19 -6.90
N PHE A 187 4.15 -5.02 -5.77
CA PHE A 187 4.96 -6.07 -5.19
C PHE A 187 4.12 -7.22 -4.61
N ILE A 188 3.09 -6.92 -3.80
CA ILE A 188 2.17 -7.93 -3.25
C ILE A 188 1.44 -8.67 -4.36
N LEU A 189 0.99 -7.94 -5.39
CA LEU A 189 0.38 -8.53 -6.58
C LEU A 189 1.32 -9.49 -7.29
N ALA A 190 2.55 -9.06 -7.59
CA ALA A 190 3.56 -9.88 -8.25
C ALA A 190 3.83 -11.16 -7.46
N LEU A 191 3.97 -11.05 -6.14
CA LEU A 191 4.18 -12.19 -5.26
C LEU A 191 3.00 -13.18 -5.32
N GLY A 192 1.77 -12.68 -5.27
CA GLY A 192 0.55 -13.49 -5.37
C GLY A 192 0.37 -14.16 -6.73
N ILE A 193 0.60 -13.42 -7.81
CA ILE A 193 0.57 -13.94 -9.19
C ILE A 193 1.62 -15.04 -9.34
N GLY A 194 2.86 -14.80 -8.91
CA GLY A 194 3.93 -15.79 -8.90
C GLY A 194 3.53 -17.07 -8.16
N LEU A 195 3.00 -16.95 -6.94
CA LEU A 195 2.52 -18.10 -6.15
C LEU A 195 1.40 -18.87 -6.87
N SER A 196 0.39 -18.15 -7.37
CA SER A 196 -0.75 -18.77 -8.02
C SER A 196 -0.39 -19.46 -9.34
N SER A 197 0.64 -18.97 -10.06
CA SER A 197 1.06 -19.52 -11.35
C SER A 197 1.60 -20.96 -11.27
N VAL A 198 2.08 -21.37 -10.10
CA VAL A 198 2.61 -22.72 -9.84
C VAL A 198 1.62 -23.63 -9.10
N LEU A 199 0.46 -23.10 -8.73
CA LEU A 199 -0.62 -23.84 -8.08
C LEU A 199 -1.70 -24.18 -9.11
N ALA A 200 -1.93 -25.47 -9.36
CA ALA A 200 -2.89 -25.93 -10.36
C ALA A 200 -4.33 -25.50 -10.04
N GLY A 201 -5.06 -24.99 -11.04
CA GLY A 201 -6.49 -24.69 -10.96
C GLY A 201 -6.84 -23.37 -10.26
N ARG A 202 -5.88 -22.47 -10.05
CA ARG A 202 -6.09 -21.14 -9.44
C ARG A 202 -6.09 -20.02 -10.48
N SER A 203 -6.88 -18.99 -10.21
CA SER A 203 -6.94 -17.79 -11.04
C SER A 203 -6.00 -16.73 -10.45
N ALA A 204 -4.90 -16.46 -11.15
CA ALA A 204 -3.92 -15.45 -10.73
C ALA A 204 -4.55 -14.06 -10.53
N LEU A 205 -5.53 -13.72 -11.37
CA LEU A 205 -6.30 -12.48 -11.27
C LEU A 205 -7.13 -12.41 -9.99
N THR A 206 -7.90 -13.45 -9.68
CA THR A 206 -8.80 -13.46 -8.53
C THR A 206 -8.04 -13.51 -7.21
N ASP A 207 -6.96 -14.30 -7.16
CA ASP A 207 -6.16 -14.44 -5.96
C ASP A 207 -5.25 -13.22 -5.73
N GLY A 208 -4.70 -12.62 -6.79
CA GLY A 208 -3.89 -11.40 -6.74
C GLY A 208 -4.69 -10.17 -6.27
N PHE A 209 -5.83 -9.86 -6.89
CA PHE A 209 -6.64 -8.72 -6.45
C PHE A 209 -7.17 -8.87 -5.02
N GLY A 210 -7.50 -10.11 -4.63
CA GLY A 210 -7.91 -10.41 -3.26
C GLY A 210 -6.83 -10.15 -2.20
N LEU A 211 -5.57 -10.41 -2.53
CA LEU A 211 -4.41 -10.14 -1.67
C LEU A 211 -4.29 -8.66 -1.29
N ILE A 212 -4.50 -7.74 -2.25
CA ILE A 212 -4.43 -6.30 -1.98
C ILE A 212 -5.47 -5.90 -0.94
N GLY A 213 -6.72 -6.31 -1.14
CA GLY A 213 -7.81 -5.94 -0.24
C GLY A 213 -7.56 -6.44 1.19
N LEU A 214 -7.02 -7.65 1.35
CA LEU A 214 -6.65 -8.17 2.67
C LEU A 214 -5.46 -7.40 3.27
N ALA A 215 -4.44 -7.09 2.48
CA ALA A 215 -3.29 -6.32 2.94
C ALA A 215 -3.70 -4.95 3.51
N SER A 216 -4.68 -4.27 2.89
CA SER A 216 -5.20 -2.97 3.35
C SER A 216 -5.97 -3.02 4.69
N ILE A 217 -6.40 -4.20 5.16
CA ILE A 217 -6.98 -4.36 6.51
C ILE A 217 -5.89 -4.26 7.59
N GLY A 218 -4.67 -4.69 7.26
CA GLY A 218 -3.53 -4.70 8.17
C GLY A 218 -3.23 -3.35 8.83
N PRO A 219 -3.04 -2.26 8.07
CA PRO A 219 -2.82 -0.92 8.61
C PRO A 219 -3.92 -0.46 9.55
N ILE A 220 -5.19 -0.69 9.17
CA ILE A 220 -6.35 -0.26 9.94
C ILE A 220 -6.29 -0.91 11.33
N ILE A 221 -6.15 -2.23 11.37
CA ILE A 221 -6.03 -2.99 12.63
C ILE A 221 -4.77 -2.59 13.39
N GLY A 222 -3.62 -2.47 12.72
CA GLY A 222 -2.35 -2.12 13.36
C GLY A 222 -2.43 -0.77 14.07
N ILE A 223 -2.92 0.27 13.39
CA ILE A 223 -3.04 1.63 13.96
C ILE A 223 -4.02 1.63 15.14
N MET A 224 -5.17 0.96 15.02
CA MET A 224 -6.13 0.87 16.13
C MET A 224 -5.55 0.13 17.34
N VAL A 225 -4.82 -0.96 17.13
CA VAL A 225 -4.15 -1.70 18.21
C VAL A 225 -3.07 -0.83 18.87
N LEU A 226 -2.28 -0.10 18.08
CA LEU A 226 -1.30 0.85 18.61
C LEU A 226 -1.98 1.90 19.48
N GLY A 227 -3.09 2.48 19.03
CA GLY A 227 -3.84 3.47 19.80
C GLY A 227 -4.52 2.93 21.06
N ILE A 228 -4.80 1.64 21.15
CA ILE A 228 -5.34 1.02 22.38
C ILE A 228 -4.22 0.75 23.40
N LEU A 229 -2.99 0.55 22.94
CA LEU A 229 -1.84 0.23 23.79
C LEU A 229 -1.14 1.48 24.36
N LEU A 230 -1.35 2.65 23.76
CA LEU A 230 -0.80 3.94 24.16
C LEU A 230 -1.88 4.77 24.88
#